data_AF-A0A1F5RXA9-F1
#
_entry.id   AF-A0A1F5RXA9-F1
#
_cell.length_a   1.000
_cell.length_b   1.000
_cell.length_c   1.000
_cell.angle_alpha   90.00
_cell.angle_beta   90.00
_cell.angle_gamma   90.00
#
_symmetry.space_group_name_H-M   'P 1'
#
loop_
_entity.id
_entity.type
_entity.pdbx_description
1 polymer ?
#
loop_
_entity_poly.entity_id
_entity_poly.type
_entity_poly.pdbx_seq_one_letter_code
_entity_poly.pdbx_strand_id
1 'polypeptide(L)'
;MRTQEEIIKNLFPHICKILKVEGLHFRPMRRVGEINTKKSYAVGRINLKTKTITLDLYTPKKREPKKISSILRVLAHEIAHIQKPPYYQKYGGRLIIRKHYPRFYKQVNKNIEVMKGDRVVGKYFRLIKN
;
A
#
# COMPACT_ATOMS: atom_id res chain seq x y z
N MET A 1 -21.13 12.77 6.42
CA MET A 1 -19.99 12.62 5.48
C MET A 1 -19.25 11.34 5.81
N ARG A 2 -18.89 10.50 4.83
CA ARG A 2 -18.02 9.33 5.10
C ARG A 2 -16.59 9.79 5.35
N THR A 3 -15.94 9.23 6.35
CA THR A 3 -14.52 9.53 6.62
C THR A 3 -13.62 8.85 5.59
N GLN A 4 -12.39 9.37 5.43
CA GLN A 4 -11.38 8.74 4.56
C GLN A 4 -11.10 7.29 4.98
N GLU A 5 -11.07 7.00 6.29
CA GLU A 5 -10.86 5.65 6.80
C GLU A 5 -11.99 4.70 6.37
N GLU A 6 -13.25 5.14 6.49
CA GLU A 6 -14.41 4.36 6.06
C GLU A 6 -14.38 4.06 4.57
N ILE A 7 -13.98 5.05 3.74
CA ILE A 7 -13.85 4.83 2.31
C ILE A 7 -12.81 3.74 2.04
N ILE A 8 -11.61 3.83 2.63
CA ILE A 8 -10.56 2.83 2.40
C ILE A 8 -10.95 1.46 2.94
N LYS A 9 -11.55 1.38 4.14
CA LYS A 9 -12.05 0.13 4.72
C LYS A 9 -13.09 -0.54 3.82
N ASN A 10 -14.01 0.22 3.24
CA ASN A 10 -15.03 -0.31 2.33
C ASN A 10 -14.46 -0.71 0.97
N LEU A 11 -13.44 -0.02 0.46
CA LEU A 11 -12.78 -0.39 -0.80
C LEU A 11 -11.87 -1.61 -0.65
N PHE A 12 -11.30 -1.85 0.53
CA PHE A 12 -10.27 -2.87 0.73
C PHE A 12 -10.70 -4.29 0.32
N PRO A 13 -11.88 -4.82 0.71
CA PRO A 13 -12.32 -6.14 0.25
C PRO A 13 -12.48 -6.22 -1.27
N HIS A 14 -13.01 -5.16 -1.90
CA HIS A 14 -13.15 -5.09 -3.35
C HIS A 14 -11.78 -5.07 -4.04
N ILE A 15 -10.82 -4.32 -3.50
CA ILE A 15 -9.44 -4.28 -4.00
C ILE A 15 -8.79 -5.66 -3.93
N CYS A 16 -8.99 -6.38 -2.81
CA CYS A 16 -8.48 -7.75 -2.66
C CYS A 16 -9.08 -8.68 -3.73
N LYS A 17 -10.39 -8.55 -3.99
CA LYS A 17 -11.10 -9.32 -5.03
C LYS A 17 -10.54 -9.04 -6.43
N ILE A 18 -10.43 -7.77 -6.85
CA ILE A 18 -9.94 -7.45 -8.20
C ILE A 18 -8.45 -7.79 -8.40
N LEU A 19 -7.66 -7.75 -7.32
CA LEU A 19 -6.24 -8.15 -7.34
C LEU A 19 -6.02 -9.65 -7.10
N LYS A 20 -7.10 -10.43 -6.92
CA LYS A 20 -7.09 -11.88 -6.69
C LYS A 20 -6.16 -12.28 -5.52
N VAL A 21 -6.30 -11.57 -4.40
CA VAL A 21 -5.58 -11.85 -3.15
C VAL A 21 -6.57 -12.11 -2.02
N GLU A 22 -6.27 -13.11 -1.20
CA GLU A 22 -7.19 -13.61 -0.17
C GLU A 22 -6.55 -13.63 1.23
N GLY A 23 -7.40 -13.55 2.25
CA GLY A 23 -7.00 -13.60 3.65
C GLY A 23 -6.15 -12.42 4.11
N LEU A 24 -6.25 -11.26 3.43
CA LEU A 24 -5.59 -10.04 3.87
C LEU A 24 -6.48 -9.28 4.86
N HIS A 25 -5.84 -8.65 5.85
CA HIS A 25 -6.50 -7.77 6.80
C HIS A 25 -5.97 -6.34 6.66
N PHE A 26 -6.83 -5.35 6.88
CA PHE A 26 -6.46 -3.94 6.81
C PHE A 26 -6.58 -3.26 8.17
N ARG A 27 -5.58 -2.43 8.51
CA ARG A 27 -5.60 -1.57 9.69
C ARG A 27 -5.10 -0.16 9.34
N PRO A 28 -5.79 0.92 9.74
CA PRO A 28 -5.21 2.25 9.68
C PRO A 28 -4.07 2.37 10.69
N MET A 29 -2.99 3.04 10.30
CA MET A 29 -1.87 3.34 11.18
C MET A 29 -2.24 4.53 12.08
N ARG A 30 -2.24 4.30 13.39
CA ARG A 30 -2.30 5.38 14.38
C ARG A 30 -0.87 5.67 14.84
N ARG A 31 -0.36 6.88 14.58
CA ARG A 31 0.92 7.27 15.18
C ARG A 31 0.64 7.98 16.49
N VAL A 32 1.43 7.62 17.50
CA VAL A 32 1.45 8.25 18.81
C VAL A 32 2.76 9.02 18.95
N GLY A 33 2.73 10.18 19.61
CA GLY A 33 3.90 11.00 19.90
C GLY A 33 4.10 12.20 18.96
N GLU A 34 5.10 13.00 19.31
CA GLU A 34 5.41 14.28 18.68
C GLU A 34 5.81 14.16 17.20
N ILE A 35 5.50 15.21 16.45
CA ILE A 35 5.84 15.31 15.04
C ILE A 35 7.31 15.74 14.92
N ASN A 36 8.15 14.86 14.38
CA ASN A 36 9.54 15.16 14.06
C ASN A 36 9.71 15.31 12.54
N THR A 37 9.78 16.54 12.05
CA THR A 37 9.87 16.84 10.61
C THR A 37 11.17 16.41 9.95
N LYS A 38 12.23 16.16 10.73
CA LYS A 38 13.55 15.69 10.26
C LYS A 38 13.61 14.17 10.09
N LYS A 39 12.66 13.43 10.66
CA LYS A 39 12.64 11.96 10.61
C LYS A 39 11.93 11.43 9.36
N SER A 40 12.44 10.32 8.82
CA SER A 40 11.74 9.52 7.81
C SER A 40 10.69 8.62 8.44
N TYR A 41 9.51 8.55 7.82
CA TYR A 41 8.38 7.79 8.34
C TYR A 41 7.90 6.73 7.34
N ALA A 42 7.74 5.49 7.82
CA ALA A 42 7.12 4.43 7.03
C ALA A 42 5.63 4.72 6.79
N VAL A 43 5.21 4.79 5.53
CA VAL A 43 3.83 5.16 5.14
C VAL A 43 2.90 3.95 4.99
N GLY A 44 3.46 2.75 4.91
CA GLY A 44 2.78 1.48 4.79
C GLY A 44 3.67 0.37 5.32
N ARG A 45 3.06 -0.73 5.74
CA ARG A 45 3.74 -1.99 6.04
C ARG A 45 2.79 -3.17 5.88
N ILE A 46 3.34 -4.33 5.55
CA ILE A 46 2.64 -5.61 5.56
C ILE A 46 3.38 -6.58 6.48
N ASN A 47 2.62 -7.27 7.33
CA ASN A 47 3.12 -8.45 8.01
C ASN A 47 2.79 -9.68 7.15
N LEU A 48 3.81 -10.30 6.54
CA LEU A 48 3.62 -11.45 5.65
C LEU A 48 3.06 -12.68 6.37
N LYS A 49 3.33 -12.85 7.68
CA LYS A 49 2.85 -13.98 8.48
C LYS A 49 1.37 -13.82 8.84
N THR A 50 0.98 -12.65 9.34
CA THR A 50 -0.41 -12.37 9.76
C THR A 50 -1.26 -11.76 8.64
N LYS A 51 -0.70 -11.58 7.45
CA LYS A 51 -1.34 -10.98 6.26
C LYS A 51 -2.03 -9.63 6.55
N THR A 52 -1.49 -8.87 7.51
CA THR A 52 -2.08 -7.60 7.95
C THR A 52 -1.34 -6.43 7.32
N ILE A 53 -2.05 -5.66 6.49
CA ILE A 53 -1.59 -4.40 5.90
C ILE A 53 -1.94 -3.26 6.85
N THR A 54 -0.95 -2.44 7.20
CA THR A 54 -1.12 -1.23 8.00
C THR A 54 -0.70 0.00 7.19
N LEU A 55 -1.61 0.95 6.94
CA LEU A 55 -1.32 2.14 6.13
C LEU A 55 -1.51 3.43 6.91
N ASP A 56 -0.61 4.38 6.68
CA ASP A 56 -0.79 5.75 7.15
C ASP A 56 -1.70 6.54 6.21
N LEU A 57 -2.90 6.83 6.69
CA LEU A 57 -3.93 7.56 5.95
C LEU A 57 -3.71 9.08 6.01
N TYR A 58 -2.85 9.53 6.92
CA TYR A 58 -2.53 10.93 7.15
C TYR A 58 -1.08 11.23 6.80
N THR A 59 -0.75 12.47 6.46
CA THR A 59 0.63 12.86 6.19
C THR A 59 1.45 12.73 7.48
N PRO A 60 2.63 12.08 7.47
CA PRO A 60 3.38 11.84 8.71
C PRO A 60 3.79 13.12 9.44
N LYS A 61 4.05 14.20 8.68
CA LYS A 61 4.54 15.48 9.20
C LYS A 61 3.45 16.49 9.55
N LYS A 62 2.27 16.44 8.90
CA LYS A 62 1.20 17.44 9.13
C LYS A 62 -0.10 16.85 9.66
N ARG A 63 -0.22 15.52 9.69
CA ARG A 63 -1.44 14.79 10.12
C ARG A 63 -2.67 15.10 9.28
N GLU A 64 -2.43 15.58 8.06
CA GLU A 64 -3.49 15.92 7.11
C GLU A 64 -3.92 14.67 6.32
N PRO A 65 -5.22 14.53 5.99
CA PRO A 65 -5.68 13.43 5.14
C PRO A 65 -4.91 13.36 3.81
N LYS A 66 -4.39 12.17 3.48
CA LYS A 66 -3.77 11.94 2.16
C LYS A 66 -4.83 11.86 1.05
N LYS A 67 -4.41 12.19 -0.18
CA LYS A 67 -5.19 11.83 -1.36
C LYS A 67 -5.46 10.32 -1.39
N ILE A 68 -6.70 9.91 -1.64
CA ILE A 68 -7.08 8.49 -1.70
C ILE A 68 -6.22 7.74 -2.73
N SER A 69 -5.95 8.34 -3.89
CA SER A 69 -5.03 7.77 -4.90
C SER A 69 -3.63 7.49 -4.37
N SER A 70 -3.10 8.32 -3.47
CA SER A 70 -1.80 8.08 -2.82
C SER A 70 -1.85 6.86 -1.91
N ILE A 71 -2.91 6.73 -1.10
CA ILE A 71 -3.12 5.55 -0.23
C ILE A 71 -3.27 4.28 -1.07
N LEU A 72 -4.05 4.33 -2.15
CA LEU A 72 -4.26 3.19 -3.04
C LEU A 72 -2.94 2.71 -3.69
N ARG A 73 -2.02 3.63 -4.02
CA ARG A 73 -0.68 3.26 -4.51
C ARG A 73 0.17 2.57 -3.44
N VAL A 74 0.12 3.05 -2.19
CA VAL A 74 0.81 2.36 -1.09
C VAL A 74 0.18 0.99 -0.86
N LEU A 75 -1.15 0.88 -0.88
CA LEU A 75 -1.84 -0.40 -0.76
C LEU A 75 -1.42 -1.38 -1.87
N ALA A 76 -1.32 -0.92 -3.12
CA ALA A 76 -0.83 -1.74 -4.24
C ALA A 76 0.62 -2.23 -4.02
N HIS A 77 1.46 -1.40 -3.40
CA HIS A 77 2.83 -1.76 -3.02
C HIS A 77 2.85 -2.86 -1.94
N GLU A 78 2.08 -2.68 -0.87
CA GLU A 78 2.02 -3.68 0.22
C GLU A 78 1.42 -5.01 -0.24
N ILE A 79 0.41 -4.99 -1.11
CA ILE A 79 -0.15 -6.21 -1.72
C ILE A 79 0.88 -6.89 -2.62
N ALA A 80 1.70 -6.12 -3.35
CA ALA A 80 2.75 -6.69 -4.19
C ALA A 80 3.80 -7.48 -3.37
N HIS A 81 4.03 -7.13 -2.11
CA HIS A 81 4.91 -7.91 -1.23
C HIS A 81 4.35 -9.30 -0.90
N ILE A 82 3.03 -9.51 -0.97
CA ILE A 82 2.41 -10.83 -0.85
C ILE A 82 2.53 -11.60 -2.16
N GLN A 83 2.27 -10.93 -3.30
CA GLN A 83 2.31 -11.56 -4.63
C GLN A 83 3.74 -11.87 -5.10
N LYS A 84 4.72 -11.08 -4.65
CA LYS A 84 6.15 -11.20 -4.94
C LYS A 84 6.94 -11.02 -3.62
N PRO A 85 6.95 -12.05 -2.77
CA PRO A 85 7.63 -11.97 -1.48
C PRO A 85 9.13 -11.77 -1.66
N PRO A 86 9.78 -11.07 -0.71
CA PRO A 86 11.23 -10.98 -0.67
C PRO A 86 11.86 -12.38 -0.62
N TYR A 87 12.98 -12.55 -1.31
CA TYR A 87 13.75 -13.79 -1.28
C TYR A 87 15.23 -13.51 -1.07
N TYR A 88 15.95 -14.52 -0.59
CA TYR A 88 17.40 -14.47 -0.42
C TYR A 88 18.11 -14.92 -1.69
N GLN A 89 19.21 -14.25 -2.04
CA GLN A 89 20.05 -14.59 -3.19
C GLN A 89 21.52 -14.53 -2.77
N LYS A 90 22.34 -15.48 -3.22
CA LYS A 90 23.81 -15.38 -3.10
C LYS A 90 24.35 -14.47 -4.23
N TYR A 91 25.15 -13.47 -3.88
CA TYR A 91 25.81 -12.58 -4.84
C TYR A 91 27.18 -12.16 -4.30
N GLY A 92 28.25 -12.44 -5.05
CA GLY A 92 29.62 -12.16 -4.61
C GLY A 92 29.99 -12.81 -3.27
N GLY A 93 29.55 -14.05 -3.04
CA GLY A 93 29.78 -14.78 -1.78
C GLY A 93 28.89 -14.36 -0.60
N ARG A 94 28.05 -13.31 -0.74
CA ARG A 94 27.17 -12.83 0.33
C ARG A 94 25.71 -13.22 0.09
N LEU A 95 24.97 -13.50 1.16
CA LEU A 95 23.52 -13.70 1.11
C LEU A 95 22.82 -12.34 1.23
N ILE A 96 22.15 -11.91 0.17
CA ILE A 96 21.43 -10.63 0.11
C ILE A 96 19.92 -10.84 0.02
N ILE A 97 19.14 -9.90 0.56
CA ILE A 97 17.67 -9.92 0.45
C ILE A 97 17.23 -9.08 -0.74
N ARG A 98 16.49 -9.68 -1.67
CA ARG A 98 15.85 -8.99 -2.79
C ARG A 98 14.42 -8.59 -2.41
N LYS A 99 14.26 -7.44 -1.74
CA LYS A 99 12.95 -6.91 -1.32
C LYS A 99 12.19 -6.19 -2.46
N HIS A 100 12.89 -5.32 -3.21
CA HIS A 100 12.30 -4.44 -4.23
C HIS A 100 13.01 -4.59 -5.58
N TYR A 101 13.00 -5.80 -6.14
CA TYR A 101 13.65 -6.08 -7.42
C TYR A 101 12.75 -5.71 -8.62
N PRO A 102 13.23 -5.57 -9.87
CA PRO A 102 12.38 -5.10 -10.99
C PRO A 102 11.07 -5.87 -11.18
N ARG A 103 11.06 -7.19 -10.93
CA ARG A 103 9.84 -8.02 -10.95
C ARG A 103 8.79 -7.56 -9.92
N PHE A 104 9.22 -7.11 -8.75
CA PHE A 104 8.34 -6.52 -7.74
C PHE A 104 7.70 -5.23 -8.27
N TYR A 105 8.49 -4.30 -8.83
CA TYR A 105 7.94 -3.05 -9.37
C TYR A 105 7.00 -3.28 -10.56
N LYS A 106 7.28 -4.27 -11.41
CA LYS A 106 6.33 -4.72 -12.45
C LYS A 106 5.00 -5.16 -11.84
N GLN A 107 5.02 -5.88 -10.72
CA GLN A 107 3.80 -6.29 -10.02
C GLN A 107 3.06 -5.09 -9.40
N VAL A 108 3.78 -4.14 -8.79
CA VAL A 108 3.18 -2.90 -8.27
C VAL A 108 2.45 -2.14 -9.37
N ASN A 109 3.11 -1.93 -10.52
CA ASN A 109 2.51 -1.24 -11.65
C ASN A 109 1.28 -1.99 -12.19
N LYS A 110 1.38 -3.32 -12.32
CA LYS A 110 0.23 -4.16 -12.70
C LYS A 110 -0.96 -3.97 -11.76
N ASN A 111 -0.73 -3.99 -10.44
CA ASN A 111 -1.80 -3.76 -9.46
C ASN A 111 -2.43 -2.38 -9.62
N ILE A 112 -1.62 -1.34 -9.81
CA ILE A 112 -2.10 0.04 -10.02
C ILE A 112 -2.97 0.12 -11.29
N GLU A 113 -2.56 -0.47 -12.40
CA GLU A 113 -3.34 -0.44 -13.64
C GLU A 113 -4.67 -1.19 -13.51
N VAL A 114 -4.70 -2.36 -12.83
CA VAL A 114 -5.95 -3.06 -12.51
C VAL A 114 -6.89 -2.17 -11.69
N MET A 115 -6.35 -1.48 -10.67
CA MET A 115 -7.15 -0.59 -9.83
C MET A 115 -7.66 0.65 -10.58
N LYS A 116 -6.90 1.17 -11.55
CA LYS A 116 -7.33 2.28 -12.41
C LYS A 116 -8.45 1.87 -13.38
N GLY A 117 -8.38 0.64 -13.92
CA GLY A 117 -9.38 0.09 -14.83
C GLY A 117 -10.70 -0.29 -14.15
N ASP A 118 -10.70 -0.50 -12.84
CA ASP A 118 -11.90 -0.85 -12.08
C ASP A 118 -12.91 0.31 -11.98
N ARG A 119 -14.20 0.01 -12.14
CA ARG A 119 -15.28 1.03 -12.12
C ARG A 119 -15.43 1.73 -10.77
N VAL A 120 -15.18 1.02 -9.67
CA VAL A 120 -15.39 1.51 -8.30
C VAL A 120 -14.15 2.24 -7.78
N VAL A 121 -12.98 1.63 -7.93
CA VAL A 121 -11.69 2.12 -7.42
C VAL A 121 -11.06 3.14 -8.37
N GLY A 122 -11.23 2.95 -9.68
CA GLY A 122 -10.61 3.78 -10.72
C GLY A 122 -11.03 5.25 -10.67
N LYS A 123 -12.21 5.56 -10.13
CA LYS A 123 -12.67 6.95 -9.93
C LYS A 123 -11.74 7.77 -9.04
N TYR A 124 -11.09 7.12 -8.06
CA TYR A 124 -10.17 7.79 -7.14
C TYR A 124 -8.82 8.14 -7.78
N PHE A 125 -8.47 7.51 -8.91
CA PHE A 125 -7.28 7.85 -9.69
C PHE A 125 -7.54 8.96 -10.71
N ARG A 126 -8.77 9.10 -11.19
CA ARG A 126 -9.18 10.08 -12.22
C ARG A 126 -9.37 11.50 -11.70
N LEU A 127 -9.52 11.68 -10.38
CA LEU A 127 -9.60 13.00 -9.72
C LEU A 127 -8.29 13.82 -9.79
N ILE A 128 -7.37 13.47 -10.68
CA ILE A 128 -6.15 14.21 -10.99
C ILE A 128 -6.25 14.62 -12.46
N LYS A 129 -7.20 15.50 -12.76
CA LYS A 129 -7.18 16.41 -13.91
C LYS A 129 -7.60 17.78 -13.37
N ASN A 130 -6.63 18.49 -12.79
CA ASN A 130 -6.62 19.94 -12.79
C ASN A 130 -5.50 20.33 -13.74
#